data_AF-A0A8T5QWA8-F1
#
_entry.id   AF-A0A8T5QWA8-F1
#
_cell.length_a   1.000
_cell.length_b   1.000
_cell.length_c   1.000
_cell.angle_alpha   90.00
_cell.angle_beta   90.00
_cell.angle_gamma   90.00
#
_symmetry.space_group_name_H-M   'P 1'
#
loop_
_entity.id
_entity.type
_entity.pdbx_description
1 polymer ?
#
loop_
_entity_poly.entity_id
_entity_poly.type
_entity_poly.pdbx_seq_one_letter_code
_entity_poly.pdbx_strand_id
1 'polypeptide(L)'
;MNFKFVNTQNMYFGEYLVELNNNYKFEFPNCLIRQIYKNLKDAEGLYFTKDSKNKYLVLSENPSNYLDMFEFSRFNKKKELIVPKRFQENINIGQAYIIGGLDRIFLTNQLTDNNSEDVLDEILAIQSN
;
A
#
# COMPACT_ATOMS: atom_id res chain seq x y z
N MET A 1 10.81 -15.10 -6.63
CA MET A 1 9.68 -14.63 -5.82
C MET A 1 9.96 -15.07 -4.38
N ASN A 2 10.37 -14.15 -3.51
CA ASN A 2 10.78 -14.47 -2.14
C ASN A 2 9.65 -14.06 -1.18
N PHE A 3 8.84 -15.04 -0.77
CA PHE A 3 7.80 -14.85 0.24
C PHE A 3 8.42 -15.08 1.62
N LYS A 4 8.51 -14.04 2.46
CA LYS A 4 8.89 -14.20 3.86
C LYS A 4 7.68 -13.82 4.72
N PHE A 5 6.96 -14.83 5.19
CA PHE A 5 5.90 -14.65 6.17
C PHE A 5 6.55 -14.33 7.52
N VAL A 6 6.37 -13.11 8.01
CA VAL A 6 6.87 -12.71 9.34
C VAL A 6 5.69 -12.74 10.31
N ASN A 7 5.69 -13.75 11.19
CA ASN A 7 4.58 -14.07 12.10
C ASN A 7 4.61 -13.23 13.40
N THR A 8 5.18 -12.04 13.38
CA THR A 8 5.09 -11.15 14.52
C THR A 8 3.84 -10.29 14.34
N GLN A 9 2.79 -10.58 15.12
CA GLN A 9 1.59 -9.74 15.30
C GLN A 9 0.45 -9.83 14.25
N ASN A 10 0.21 -10.97 13.60
CA ASN A 10 -0.87 -11.13 12.61
C ASN A 10 -0.75 -10.23 11.36
N MET A 11 0.43 -9.69 11.05
CA MET A 11 0.65 -8.93 9.82
C MET A 11 1.08 -9.85 8.68
N TYR A 12 0.51 -9.62 7.50
CA TYR A 12 0.91 -10.28 6.27
C TYR A 12 1.94 -9.45 5.53
N PHE A 13 3.18 -9.56 5.97
CA PHE A 13 4.29 -8.96 5.24
C PHE A 13 4.53 -9.73 3.95
N GLY A 14 4.44 -9.03 2.83
CA GLY A 14 4.75 -9.55 1.52
C GLY A 14 5.07 -8.38 0.61
N GLU A 15 6.19 -8.49 -0.10
CA GLU A 15 6.62 -7.52 -1.09
C GLU A 15 6.12 -7.98 -2.46
N TYR A 16 5.32 -7.14 -3.11
CA TYR A 16 4.79 -7.44 -4.43
C TYR A 16 5.12 -6.34 -5.41
N LEU A 17 5.78 -6.73 -6.49
CA LEU A 17 5.93 -5.89 -7.65
C LEU A 17 4.58 -5.76 -8.36
N VAL A 18 4.09 -4.54 -8.50
CA VAL A 18 2.93 -4.20 -9.34
C VAL A 18 3.33 -3.24 -10.43
N GLU A 19 2.71 -3.38 -11.59
CA GLU A 19 2.95 -2.48 -12.70
C GLU A 19 1.98 -1.29 -12.66
N LEU A 20 2.54 -0.08 -12.64
CA LEU A 20 1.77 1.14 -12.87
C LEU A 20 1.75 1.45 -14.35
N ASN A 21 0.56 1.52 -14.94
CA ASN A 21 0.42 1.93 -16.33
C ASN A 21 0.57 3.45 -16.50
N ASN A 22 0.56 3.92 -17.75
CA ASN A 22 0.70 5.35 -18.10
C ASN A 22 -0.41 6.26 -17.52
N ASN A 23 -1.47 5.69 -16.95
CA ASN A 23 -2.53 6.42 -16.25
C ASN A 23 -2.43 6.29 -14.72
N TYR A 24 -1.29 5.83 -14.19
CA TYR A 24 -1.06 5.56 -12.77
C TYR A 24 -2.09 4.61 -12.16
N LYS A 25 -2.59 3.67 -12.97
CA LYS A 25 -3.43 2.58 -12.48
C LYS A 25 -2.58 1.39 -12.13
N PHE A 26 -2.98 0.71 -11.06
CA PHE A 26 -2.43 -0.58 -10.68
C PHE A 26 -3.57 -1.49 -10.20
N GLU A 27 -3.31 -2.79 -10.27
CA GLU A 27 -4.16 -3.83 -9.70
C GLU A 27 -3.42 -4.48 -8.53
N PHE A 28 -4.15 -4.82 -7.48
CA PHE A 28 -3.59 -5.59 -6.39
C PHE A 28 -3.36 -7.05 -6.81
N PRO A 29 -2.27 -7.70 -6.36
CA PRO A 29 -2.13 -9.14 -6.49
C PRO A 29 -3.32 -9.88 -5.84
N ASN A 30 -3.81 -10.95 -6.47
CA ASN A 30 -4.97 -11.72 -6.01
C ASN A 30 -4.90 -12.16 -4.53
N CYS A 31 -3.71 -12.43 -4.01
CA CYS A 31 -3.49 -12.80 -2.60
C CYS A 31 -3.71 -11.62 -1.65
N LEU A 32 -3.28 -10.41 -2.01
CA LEU A 32 -3.54 -9.19 -1.25
C LEU A 32 -4.99 -8.77 -1.39
N ILE A 33 -5.58 -8.87 -2.60
CA ILE A 33 -7.02 -8.67 -2.83
C ILE A 33 -7.83 -9.51 -1.84
N ARG A 34 -7.55 -10.81 -1.67
CA ARG A 34 -8.34 -11.62 -0.75
C ARG A 34 -8.27 -11.16 0.71
N GLN A 35 -7.20 -10.50 1.13
CA GLN A 35 -7.05 -10.01 2.50
C GLN A 35 -7.64 -8.61 2.67
N ILE A 36 -7.27 -7.72 1.77
CA ILE A 36 -7.87 -6.40 1.56
C ILE A 36 -9.38 -6.57 1.53
N TYR A 37 -9.95 -7.28 0.55
CA TYR A 37 -11.40 -7.49 0.44
C TYR A 37 -12.02 -8.39 1.52
N LYS A 38 -11.25 -9.15 2.32
CA LYS A 38 -11.84 -9.88 3.47
C LYS A 38 -12.13 -8.93 4.63
N ASN A 39 -11.27 -7.94 4.84
CA ASN A 39 -11.46 -6.86 5.81
C ASN A 39 -12.30 -5.71 5.23
N LEU A 40 -12.22 -5.49 3.91
CA LEU A 40 -12.80 -4.41 3.13
C LEU A 40 -13.97 -4.88 2.26
N LYS A 41 -14.77 -5.84 2.74
CA LYS A 41 -15.79 -6.56 1.94
C LYS A 41 -16.72 -5.64 1.14
N ASP A 42 -16.90 -4.41 1.59
CA ASP A 42 -17.79 -3.40 1.00
C ASP A 42 -17.06 -2.09 0.62
N ALA A 43 -15.73 -2.05 0.64
CA ALA A 43 -15.00 -0.82 0.34
C ALA A 43 -15.11 -0.47 -1.15
N GLU A 44 -15.69 0.70 -1.45
CA GLU A 44 -15.78 1.23 -2.81
C GLU A 44 -14.42 1.69 -3.36
N GLY A 45 -13.41 1.81 -2.50
CA GLY A 45 -12.12 2.39 -2.81
C GLY A 45 -11.20 2.44 -1.60
N LEU A 46 -10.07 3.14 -1.74
CA LEU A 46 -9.12 3.37 -0.66
C LEU A 46 -8.73 4.84 -0.60
N TYR A 47 -8.45 5.31 0.62
CA TYR A 47 -7.82 6.59 0.87
C TYR A 47 -6.31 6.46 0.71
N PHE A 48 -5.74 7.42 0.00
CA PHE A 48 -4.31 7.59 -0.22
C PHE A 48 -3.82 8.74 0.64
N THR A 49 -2.69 8.54 1.29
CA THR A 49 -2.03 9.56 2.11
C THR A 49 -0.53 9.29 2.15
N LYS A 50 0.27 10.29 2.54
CA LYS A 50 1.72 10.13 2.70
C LYS A 50 2.01 9.75 4.15
N ASP A 51 3.01 8.91 4.38
CA ASP A 51 3.54 8.73 5.73
C ASP A 51 4.26 10.02 6.20
N SER A 52 4.55 10.12 7.50
CA SER A 52 5.16 11.33 8.08
C SER A 52 6.53 11.68 7.50
N LYS A 53 7.24 10.70 6.89
CA LYS A 53 8.53 10.89 6.24
C LYS A 53 8.46 11.02 4.72
N ASN A 54 7.26 11.01 4.12
CA ASN A 54 7.03 11.00 2.66
C ASN A 54 7.78 9.87 1.91
N LYS A 55 8.10 8.78 2.61
CA LYS A 55 8.79 7.60 2.06
C LYS A 55 7.79 6.61 1.46
N TYR A 56 6.58 6.55 1.99
CA TYR A 56 5.55 5.59 1.60
C TYR A 56 4.25 6.30 1.25
N LEU A 57 3.60 5.81 0.20
CA LEU A 57 2.22 6.11 -0.08
C LEU A 57 1.35 5.08 0.65
N VAL A 58 0.62 5.52 1.66
CA VAL A 58 -0.18 4.68 2.54
C VAL A 58 -1.63 4.65 2.06
N LEU A 59 -2.16 3.44 1.94
CA LEU A 59 -3.51 3.15 1.48
C LEU A 59 -4.30 2.50 2.61
N SER A 60 -5.54 2.95 2.82
CA SER A 60 -6.39 2.46 3.91
C SER A 60 -7.88 2.63 3.57
N GLU A 61 -8.74 1.88 4.25
CA GLU A 61 -10.21 1.99 4.09
C GLU A 61 -10.77 3.29 4.61
N ASN A 62 -10.22 3.73 5.75
CA ASN A 62 -10.67 4.88 6.49
C ASN A 62 -9.59 5.94 6.38
N PRO A 63 -9.95 7.23 6.25
CA PRO A 63 -8.97 8.29 6.36
C PRO A 63 -8.35 8.18 7.76
N SER A 64 -7.03 7.96 7.82
CA SER A 64 -6.32 7.96 9.08
C SER A 64 -6.45 9.34 9.73
N ASN A 65 -6.91 9.39 10.98
CA ASN A 65 -7.03 10.63 11.76
C ASN A 65 -5.67 11.31 12.02
N TYR A 66 -4.56 10.66 11.67
CA TYR A 66 -3.20 11.08 12.01
C TYR A 66 -2.45 11.74 10.84
N LEU A 67 -3.09 11.92 9.69
CA LEU A 67 -2.44 12.46 8.50
C LEU A 67 -3.26 13.60 7.90
N ASP A 68 -2.63 14.78 7.80
CA ASP A 68 -3.27 16.06 7.45
C ASP A 68 -3.87 16.10 6.03
N MET A 69 -3.56 15.12 5.17
CA MET A 69 -4.03 15.09 3.78
C MET A 69 -4.37 13.67 3.31
N PHE A 70 -5.57 13.50 2.76
CA PHE A 70 -6.02 12.26 2.14
C PHE A 70 -6.77 12.53 0.82
N GLU A 71 -6.63 11.63 -0.15
CA GLU A 71 -7.50 11.59 -1.33
C GLU A 71 -8.06 10.18 -1.54
N PHE A 72 -9.33 10.10 -1.89
CA PHE A 72 -10.02 8.83 -2.10
C PHE A 72 -9.96 8.41 -3.57
N SER A 73 -9.62 7.15 -3.82
CA SER A 73 -9.66 6.54 -5.15
C SER A 73 -10.59 5.34 -5.13
N ARG A 74 -11.56 5.32 -6.04
CA ARG A 74 -12.52 4.22 -6.18
C ARG A 74 -11.95 3.07 -6.99
N PHE A 75 -12.30 1.85 -6.59
CA PHE A 75 -12.08 0.67 -7.41
C PHE A 75 -12.91 0.77 -8.68
N ASN A 76 -12.30 0.48 -9.82
CA ASN A 76 -13.05 0.36 -11.06
C ASN A 76 -13.65 -1.06 -11.23
N LYS A 77 -14.34 -1.30 -12.35
CA LYS A 77 -14.97 -2.61 -12.65
C LYS A 77 -13.96 -3.77 -12.72
N LYS A 78 -12.69 -3.48 -12.95
CA LYS A 78 -11.58 -4.45 -12.97
C LYS A 78 -10.84 -4.53 -11.64
N LYS A 79 -11.33 -3.88 -10.57
CA LYS A 79 -10.68 -3.79 -9.26
C LYS A 79 -9.31 -3.10 -9.28
N GLU A 80 -9.07 -2.27 -10.28
CA GLU A 80 -7.88 -1.41 -10.34
C GLU A 80 -8.13 -0.12 -9.52
N LEU A 81 -7.06 0.44 -8.96
CA LEU A 81 -7.04 1.77 -8.36
C LEU A 81 -6.21 2.72 -9.20
N ILE A 82 -6.60 4.00 -9.21
CA ILE A 82 -5.82 5.10 -9.78
C ILE A 82 -5.10 5.80 -8.64
N VAL A 83 -3.79 5.98 -8.73
CA VAL A 83 -3.06 6.85 -7.79
C VAL A 83 -3.50 8.30 -8.04
N PRO A 84 -4.04 9.00 -7.03
CA PRO A 84 -4.50 10.38 -7.19
C PRO A 84 -3.35 11.30 -7.63
N LYS A 85 -3.65 12.30 -8.48
CA LYS A 85 -2.63 13.16 -9.12
C LYS A 85 -1.63 13.77 -8.15
N ARG A 86 -2.09 14.15 -6.96
CA ARG A 86 -1.24 14.75 -5.91
C ARG A 86 -0.17 13.80 -5.37
N PHE A 87 -0.37 12.49 -5.48
CA PHE A 87 0.56 11.47 -5.00
C PHE A 87 1.38 10.82 -6.11
N GLN A 88 1.16 11.22 -7.38
CA GLN A 88 1.86 10.63 -8.52
C GLN A 88 3.35 10.98 -8.53
N GLU A 89 3.76 12.13 -7.98
CA GLU A 89 5.19 12.47 -7.82
C GLU A 89 5.94 11.51 -6.88
N ASN A 90 5.23 10.79 -6.02
CA ASN A 90 5.80 9.85 -5.06
C ASN A 90 5.91 8.43 -5.63
N ILE A 91 5.35 8.17 -6.81
CA ILE A 91 5.32 6.84 -7.41
C ILE A 91 5.75 6.89 -8.88
N ASN A 92 6.65 6.01 -9.28
CA ASN A 92 7.18 5.99 -10.63
C ASN A 92 6.28 5.10 -11.48
N ILE A 93 6.04 5.52 -12.72
CA ILE A 93 5.40 4.67 -13.72
C ILE A 93 6.31 3.46 -13.97
N GLY A 94 5.71 2.29 -14.20
CA GLY A 94 6.43 1.06 -14.48
C GLY A 94 6.29 0.06 -13.35
N GLN A 95 6.85 0.33 -12.18
CA GLN A 95 6.93 -0.65 -11.09
C GLN A 95 6.80 0.01 -9.70
N ALA A 96 5.96 -0.58 -8.85
CA ALA A 96 5.91 -0.25 -7.43
C ALA A 96 5.86 -1.52 -6.58
N TYR A 97 6.32 -1.38 -5.34
CA TYR A 97 6.28 -2.40 -4.33
C TYR A 97 5.11 -2.16 -3.40
N ILE A 98 4.29 -3.20 -3.24
CA ILE A 98 3.24 -3.24 -2.25
C ILE A 98 3.75 -3.98 -1.02
N ILE A 99 3.61 -3.37 0.13
CA ILE A 99 3.88 -3.97 1.43
C ILE A 99 2.57 -4.02 2.21
N GLY A 100 2.11 -5.25 2.49
CA GLY A 100 0.85 -5.49 3.21
C GLY A 100 0.98 -5.33 4.72
N GLY A 101 0.16 -4.47 5.31
CA GLY A 101 -0.14 -4.42 6.75
C GLY A 101 -1.53 -5.02 7.05
N LEU A 102 -1.90 -5.07 8.34
CA LEU A 102 -3.22 -5.58 8.80
C LEU A 102 -4.40 -4.75 8.30
N ASP A 103 -4.27 -3.43 8.37
CA ASP A 103 -5.30 -2.41 8.09
C ASP A 103 -4.88 -1.41 7.00
N ARG A 104 -3.59 -1.39 6.68
CA ARG A 104 -2.95 -0.45 5.76
C ARG A 104 -2.11 -1.17 4.73
N ILE A 105 -1.94 -0.53 3.59
CA ILE A 105 -1.09 -1.00 2.51
C ILE A 105 -0.10 0.11 2.19
N PHE A 106 1.17 -0.23 2.04
CA PHE A 106 2.23 0.73 1.74
C PHE A 106 2.71 0.52 0.31
N LEU A 107 2.75 1.60 -0.47
CA LEU A 107 3.29 1.66 -1.82
C LEU A 107 4.62 2.41 -1.81
N THR A 108 5.63 1.87 -2.50
CA THR A 108 6.93 2.53 -2.70
C THR A 108 7.56 2.15 -4.04
N ASN A 109 8.43 3.01 -4.57
CA ASN A 109 9.23 2.72 -5.77
C ASN A 109 10.58 2.08 -5.46
N GLN A 110 10.99 2.12 -4.20
CA GLN A 110 12.30 1.65 -3.79
C GLN A 110 12.16 0.20 -3.35
N LEU A 111 12.87 -0.69 -4.04
CA LEU A 111 13.36 -1.92 -3.43
C LEU A 111 14.24 -1.45 -2.29
N THR A 112 13.80 -1.64 -1.06
CA THR A 112 14.65 -1.38 0.08
C THR A 112 15.78 -2.40 0.02
N ASP A 113 17.00 -1.95 -0.29
CA ASP A 113 18.23 -2.77 -0.24
C ASP A 113 18.50 -3.34 1.18
N ASN A 114 17.73 -2.90 2.17
CA ASN A 114 17.77 -3.36 3.54
C ASN A 114 17.08 -4.72 3.69
N ASN A 115 17.53 -5.52 4.67
CA ASN A 115 16.84 -6.75 5.04
C ASN A 115 15.35 -6.43 5.25
N SER A 116 14.47 -7.28 4.72
CA SER A 116 13.00 -7.18 4.87
C SER A 116 12.52 -6.92 6.31
N GLU A 117 13.35 -7.21 7.31
CA GLU A 117 13.10 -6.96 8.73
C GLU A 117 13.19 -5.47 9.09
N ASP A 118 14.14 -4.72 8.55
CA ASP A 118 14.27 -3.26 8.82
C ASP A 118 13.06 -2.49 8.27
N VAL A 119 12.57 -2.91 7.10
CA VAL A 119 11.38 -2.35 6.45
C VAL A 119 10.13 -2.62 7.28
N LEU A 120 10.04 -3.81 7.86
CA LEU A 120 8.94 -4.19 8.73
C LEU A 120 8.97 -3.36 10.02
N ASP A 121 10.14 -3.17 10.63
CA ASP A 121 10.31 -2.35 11.83
C ASP A 121 9.94 -0.88 11.56
N GLU A 122 10.31 -0.35 10.39
CA GLU A 122 9.90 0.98 9.96
C GLU A 122 8.38 1.12 9.79
N ILE A 123 7.72 0.13 9.15
CA ILE A 123 6.27 0.13 8.95
C ILE A 123 5.52 0.00 10.28
N LEU A 124 6.02 -0.84 11.19
CA LEU A 124 5.50 -1.00 12.53
C LEU A 124 5.54 0.30 13.33
N ALA A 125 6.62 1.08 13.20
CA ALA A 125 6.74 2.39 13.83
C ALA A 125 5.73 3.41 13.28
N ILE A 126 5.31 3.28 12.02
CA ILE A 126 4.26 4.13 11.40
C ILE A 126 2.86 3.75 11.91
N GLN A 127 2.61 2.48 12.25
CA GLN A 127 1.33 2.04 12.79
C GLN A 127 1.12 2.36 14.28
N SER A 128 2.21 2.49 15.04
CA SER A 128 2.18 2.69 16.49
C SER A 128 1.99 4.15 16.91
N ASN A 129 1.95 5.08 15.96
CA ASN A 129 1.67 6.51 16.15
C ASN A 129 0.33 6.88 15.51
#